data_AF-I4D3M2-F1
#
_entry.id   AF-I4D3M2-F1
#
_cell.length_a   1.000
_cell.length_b   1.000
_cell.length_c   1.000
_cell.angle_alpha   90.00
_cell.angle_beta   90.00
_cell.angle_gamma   90.00
#
_symmetry.space_group_name_H-M   'P 1'
#
loop_
_entity.id
_entity.type
_entity.pdbx_description
1 polymer ?
#
loop_
_entity_poly.entity_id
_entity_poly.type
_entity_poly.pdbx_seq_one_letter_code
_entity_poly.pdbx_strand_id
1 'polypeptide(L)' 'MHILEQIRMDNDLSKESIMKRLEIGSSYYSMLVNGKRDISKSLAIKICKEYGLSLEEVFFSN' A
#
# COMPACT_ATOMS: atom_id res chain seq x y z
N MET A 1 5.30 1.90 10.69
CA MET A 1 3.96 1.29 10.38
C MET A 1 3.91 1.03 8.88
N HIS A 2 3.36 -0.09 8.40
CA HIS A 2 3.40 -0.40 6.95
C HIS A 2 2.67 0.68 6.12
N ILE A 3 3.27 1.14 5.02
CA ILE A 3 2.78 2.27 4.21
C ILE A 3 1.31 2.11 3.75
N LEU A 4 0.87 0.89 3.45
CA LEU A 4 -0.53 0.64 3.09
C LEU A 4 -1.52 0.90 4.23
N GLU A 5 -1.13 0.67 5.49
CA GLU A 5 -1.98 1.01 6.64
C GLU A 5 -1.94 2.52 6.91
N GLN A 6 -0.78 3.17 6.72
CA GLN A 6 -0.64 4.63 6.80
C GLN A 6 -1.56 5.33 5.79
N ILE A 7 -1.44 5.00 4.49
CA ILE A 7 -2.30 5.53 3.44
C ILE A 7 -3.78 5.31 3.76
N ARG A 8 -4.11 4.12 4.27
CA ARG A 8 -5.49 3.77 4.63
C ARG A 8 -6.02 4.70 5.73
N MET A 9 -5.24 4.95 6.77
CA MET A 9 -5.62 5.82 7.88
C MET A 9 -5.70 7.29 7.46
N ASP A 10 -4.72 7.78 6.69
CA ASP A 10 -4.66 9.18 6.26
C ASP A 10 -5.81 9.57 5.31
N ASN A 11 -6.36 8.58 4.60
CA ASN A 11 -7.47 8.76 3.66
C ASN A 11 -8.81 8.24 4.19
N ASP A 12 -8.90 7.86 5.46
CA ASP A 12 -10.08 7.26 6.10
C ASP A 12 -10.72 6.11 5.28
N LEU A 13 -9.87 5.22 4.76
CA LEU A 13 -10.28 4.09 3.94
C LEU A 13 -10.50 2.83 4.79
N SER A 14 -11.48 2.03 4.38
CA SER A 14 -11.54 0.64 4.83
C SER A 14 -10.44 -0.18 4.14
N LYS A 15 -10.11 -1.36 4.70
CA LYS A 15 -9.17 -2.30 4.05
C LYS A 15 -9.68 -2.70 2.65
N GLU A 16 -10.97 -2.92 2.51
CA GLU A 16 -11.58 -3.26 1.22
C GLU A 16 -11.41 -2.14 0.20
N SER A 17 -11.63 -0.88 0.62
CA SER A 17 -11.52 0.28 -0.26
C SER A 17 -10.11 0.47 -0.81
N ILE A 18 -9.07 0.38 0.03
CA ILE A 18 -7.68 0.53 -0.43
C ILE A 18 -7.26 -0.64 -1.33
N MET A 19 -7.68 -1.88 -1.00
CA MET A 19 -7.42 -3.06 -1.82
C MET A 19 -8.05 -2.93 -3.20
N LYS A 20 -9.29 -2.42 -3.27
CA LYS A 20 -9.99 -2.18 -4.53
C LYS A 20 -9.31 -1.10 -5.37
N ARG A 21 -8.94 0.04 -4.76
CA ARG A 21 -8.20 1.12 -5.46
C ARG A 21 -6.85 0.62 -6.01
N LEU A 22 -6.12 -0.16 -5.22
CA LEU A 22 -4.84 -0.72 -5.63
C LEU A 22 -4.96 -1.99 -6.49
N GLU A 23 -6.18 -2.50 -6.73
CA GLU A 23 -6.45 -3.75 -7.45
C GLU A 23 -5.64 -4.95 -6.92
N ILE A 24 -5.58 -5.07 -5.59
CA ILE A 24 -4.89 -6.14 -4.89
C ILE A 24 -5.88 -6.99 -4.09
N GLY A 25 -5.61 -8.30 -4.01
CA GLY A 25 -6.43 -9.21 -3.21
C GLY A 25 -6.09 -9.17 -1.72
N SER A 26 -7.04 -9.62 -0.89
CA SER A 26 -6.90 -9.66 0.58
C SER A 26 -5.71 -10.47 1.09
N SER A 27 -5.43 -11.62 0.47
CA SER A 27 -4.25 -12.42 0.80
C SER A 27 -2.95 -11.64 0.52
N TYR A 28 -2.85 -11.00 -0.64
CA TYR A 28 -1.67 -10.22 -1.01
C TYR A 28 -1.49 -9.00 -0.09
N TYR A 29 -2.56 -8.24 0.17
CA TYR A 29 -2.56 -7.14 1.14
C TYR A 29 -2.05 -7.59 2.52
N SER A 30 -2.57 -8.71 3.02
CA SER A 30 -2.16 -9.27 4.31
C SER A 30 -0.70 -9.70 4.32
N MET A 31 -0.19 -10.26 3.23
CA MET A 31 1.23 -10.61 3.12
C MET A 31 2.12 -9.36 3.16
N LEU A 32 1.73 -8.27 2.50
CA LEU A 32 2.47 -7.01 2.51
C LEU A 32 2.49 -6.39 3.92
N VAL A 33 1.32 -6.17 4.52
CA VAL A 33 1.21 -5.49 5.82
C VAL A 33 1.89 -6.28 6.95
N ASN A 34 1.92 -7.62 6.86
CA ASN A 34 2.61 -8.46 7.84
C ASN A 34 4.10 -8.69 7.50
N GLY A 35 4.66 -8.03 6.48
CA GLY A 35 6.07 -8.16 6.10
C GLY A 35 6.45 -9.53 5.52
N LYS A 36 5.48 -10.35 5.11
CA LYS A 36 5.74 -11.65 4.47
C LYS A 36 6.11 -11.51 3.00
N ARG A 37 5.90 -10.33 2.42
CA ARG A 37 6.21 -10.00 1.02
C ARG A 37 6.46 -8.51 0.89
N ASP A 38 7.42 -8.17 0.05
CA ASP A 38 7.71 -6.77 -0.29
C ASP A 38 6.75 -6.23 -1.35
N ILE A 39 6.59 -4.91 -1.37
CA ILE A 39 5.83 -4.19 -2.40
C ILE A 39 6.54 -4.37 -3.75
N SER A 40 5.81 -4.89 -4.74
CA SER A 40 6.33 -4.98 -6.11
C SER A 40 6.51 -3.58 -6.73
N LYS A 41 7.46 -3.44 -7.66
CA LYS A 41 7.65 -2.18 -8.41
C LYS A 41 6.36 -1.66 -9.06
N SER A 42 5.55 -2.55 -9.62
CA SER A 42 4.27 -2.20 -10.23
C SER A 42 3.28 -1.61 -9.21
N LEU A 43 3.19 -2.20 -8.03
CA LEU A 43 2.34 -1.70 -6.95
C LEU A 43 2.88 -0.37 -6.40
N ALA A 44 4.20 -0.23 -6.26
CA ALA A 44 4.83 1.02 -5.82
C ALA A 44 4.51 2.17 -6.79
N ILE A 45 4.65 1.96 -8.09
CA ILE A 45 4.28 2.95 -9.12
C ILE A 45 2.80 3.33 -9.00
N LYS A 46 1.91 2.35 -8.75
CA LYS A 46 0.49 2.62 -8.59
C LYS A 46 0.21 3.45 -7.34
N ILE A 47 0.83 3.12 -6.21
CA ILE A 47 0.72 3.89 -4.96
C ILE A 47 1.19 5.34 -5.19
N CYS A 48 2.33 5.54 -5.84
CA CYS A 48 2.85 6.88 -6.14
C CYS A 48 1.86 7.70 -6.98
N LYS A 49 1.26 7.09 -8.00
CA LYS A 49 0.28 7.77 -8.88
C LYS A 49 -1.03 8.10 -8.17
N GLU A 50 -1.56 7.18 -7.38
CA GLU A 50 -2.87 7.32 -6.72
C GLU A 50 -2.83 8.28 -5.53
N TYR A 51 -1.71 8.30 -4.79
CA TYR A 51 -1.60 9.02 -3.51
C TYR A 51 -0.54 10.12 -3.50
N GLY A 52 0.13 10.39 -4.63
CA GLY A 52 1.10 11.47 -4.75
C GLY A 52 2.40 11.25 -3.96
N LEU A 53 2.71 10.01 -3.59
CA LEU A 53 3.91 9.63 -2.85
C LEU A 53 5.11 9.42 -3.77
N SER A 54 6.31 9.58 -3.24
CA SER A 54 7.56 9.18 -3.87
C SER A 54 7.85 7.69 -3.68
N LEU A 55 8.72 7.14 -4.53
CA LEU A 55 9.20 5.76 -4.37
C LEU A 55 9.93 5.56 -3.03
N GLU A 56 10.65 6.57 -2.55
CA GLU A 56 11.36 6.51 -1.28
C GLU A 56 10.38 6.39 -0.11
N GLU A 57 9.30 7.17 -0.12
CA GLU A 57 8.23 7.03 0.87
C GLU A 57 7.62 5.63 0.82
N VAL A 58 7.40 5.05 -0.36
CA VAL A 58 6.81 3.69 -0.48
C VAL A 58 7.73 2.59 0.06
N PHE A 59 9.04 2.66 -0.19
CA PHE A 59 9.98 1.59 0.17
C PHE A 59 10.66 1.76 1.53
N PHE A 60 10.75 2.99 2.05
CA PHE A 60 11.49 3.29 3.28
C PHE A 60 10.61 3.84 4.42
N SER A 61 9.28 3.68 4.30
CA SER A 61 8.36 3.93 5.42
C SER A 61 8.67 2.98 6.58
N ASN A 62 9.28 3.50 7.66
CA ASN A 62 9.53 2.79 8.92
C ASN A 62 8.26 2.62 9.77
#